data_AF-A0A2G9TFJ8-F1
#
_entry.id   AF-A0A2G9TFJ8-F1
#
_cell.length_a   1.000
_cell.length_b   1.000
_cell.length_c   1.000
_cell.angle_alpha   90.00
_cell.angle_beta   90.00
_cell.angle_gamma   90.00
#
_symmetry.space_group_name_H-M   'P 1'
#
loop_
_entity.id
_entity.type
_entity.pdbx_description
1 polymer ?
#
loop_
_entity_poly.entity_id
_entity_poly.type
_entity_poly.pdbx_seq_one_letter_code
_entity_poly.pdbx_strand_id
1 'polypeptide(L)' 'PSRHYAINEQTGKEEFMRTLCPAWADRVLYNEKMDKLFRYDSFCASGLYYGLVGENVYIGQHKPVALHATICLK' A
#
# COMPACT_ATOMS: atom_id res chain seq x y z
N PRO A 1 -4.08 2.49 -6.08
CA PRO A 1 -4.64 1.15 -6.38
C PRO A 1 -3.52 0.11 -6.33
N SER A 2 -3.74 -1.11 -5.84
CA SER A 2 -2.67 -2.13 -5.78
C SER A 2 -2.58 -2.98 -7.04
N ARG A 3 -3.59 -2.94 -7.92
CA ARG A 3 -3.73 -3.90 -9.01
C ARG A 3 -3.98 -3.23 -10.36
N HIS A 4 -3.77 -4.03 -11.41
CA HIS A 4 -4.02 -3.72 -12.82
C HIS A 4 -3.02 -2.73 -13.43
N TYR A 5 -1.75 -2.83 -13.08
CA TYR A 5 -0.68 -2.08 -13.74
C TYR A 5 -0.15 -2.82 -14.97
N ALA A 6 0.29 -2.09 -16.00
CA ALA A 6 1.04 -2.62 -17.11
C ALA A 6 1.99 -1.54 -17.65
N ILE A 7 3.06 -1.96 -18.34
CA ILE A 7 3.88 -1.03 -19.12
C ILE A 7 3.19 -0.80 -20.46
N ASN A 8 2.93 0.46 -20.78
CA ASN A 8 2.45 0.85 -22.09
C ASN A 8 3.61 0.73 -23.10
N GLU A 9 3.44 -0.12 -24.12
CA GLU A 9 4.47 -0.41 -25.13
C GLU A 9 4.88 0.82 -25.96
N GLN A 10 4.00 1.82 -26.10
CA GLN A 10 4.27 3.03 -26.90
C GLN A 10 4.99 4.12 -26.09
N THR A 11 4.62 4.29 -24.82
CA THR A 11 5.17 5.35 -23.96
C THR A 11 6.30 4.87 -23.06
N GLY A 12 6.43 3.55 -22.87
CA GLY A 12 7.34 2.93 -21.90
C GLY A 12 6.96 3.20 -20.44
N LYS A 13 5.80 3.82 -20.19
CA LYS A 13 5.36 4.21 -18.85
C LYS A 13 4.46 3.16 -18.23
N GLU A 14 4.53 3.07 -16.91
CA GLU A 14 3.54 2.33 -16.13
C GLU A 14 2.19 3.05 -16.19
N GLU A 15 1.16 2.32 -16.60
CA GLU A 15 -0.23 2.79 -16.68
C GLU A 15 -1.18 1.72 -16.14
N PHE A 16 -2.41 2.11 -15.79
CA PHE A 16 -3.45 1.13 -15.51
C PHE A 16 -3.89 0.43 -16.79
N MET A 17 -4.10 -0.88 -16.72
CA MET A 17 -4.66 -1.68 -17.80
C MET A 17 -6.05 -1.15 -18.17
N ARG A 18 -6.29 -0.89 -19.46
CA ARG A 18 -7.57 -0.34 -19.92
C ARG A 18 -8.73 -1.34 -19.90
N THR A 19 -8.41 -2.63 -19.85
CA THR A 19 -9.39 -3.73 -19.85
C THR A 19 -9.93 -4.06 -18.47
N LEU A 20 -9.34 -3.50 -17.40
CA LEU A 20 -9.67 -3.85 -16.02
C LEU A 20 -9.72 -2.57 -15.18
N CYS A 21 -10.64 -2.51 -14.22
CA CYS A 21 -10.76 -1.34 -13.36
C CYS A 21 -9.62 -1.31 -12.32
N PRO A 22 -9.01 -0.15 -12.06
CA PRO A 22 -8.06 -0.01 -10.95
C PRO A 22 -8.69 -0.45 -9.64
N ALA A 23 -7.97 -1.26 -8.84
CA ALA A 23 -8.50 -1.83 -7.61
C ALA A 23 -7.48 -1.86 -6.48
N TRP A 24 -7.96 -1.77 -5.22
CA TRP A 24 -7.20 -2.17 -4.03
C TRP A 24 -7.59 -3.59 -3.65
N ALA A 25 -6.80 -4.52 -4.16
CA ALA A 25 -7.04 -5.93 -3.99
C ALA A 25 -6.48 -6.48 -2.69
N ASP A 26 -5.23 -6.11 -2.44
CA ASP A 26 -4.46 -6.57 -1.30
C ASP A 26 -4.76 -5.62 -0.15
N ARG A 27 -5.09 -6.19 1.01
CA ARG A 27 -5.54 -5.44 2.17
C ARG A 27 -4.91 -6.01 3.43
N VAL A 28 -4.38 -5.13 4.28
CA VAL A 28 -3.98 -5.49 5.63
C VAL A 28 -5.05 -4.95 6.57
N LEU A 29 -5.68 -5.85 7.33
CA LEU A 29 -6.73 -5.52 8.29
C LEU A 29 -6.28 -5.92 9.68
N TYR A 30 -6.73 -5.18 10.69
CA TYR A 30 -6.49 -5.48 12.09
C TYR A 30 -7.79 -5.29 12.89
N ASN A 31 -7.83 -5.84 14.11
CA ASN A 31 -8.99 -5.75 14.99
C ASN A 31 -8.83 -4.64 16.05
N GLU A 32 -9.91 -4.33 16.77
CA GLU A 32 -9.91 -3.30 17.82
C GLU A 32 -8.90 -3.56 18.95
N LYS A 33 -8.48 -4.81 19.17
CA LYS A 33 -7.46 -5.13 20.17
C LYS A 33 -6.08 -4.65 19.74
N MET A 34 -5.75 -4.82 18.45
CA MET A 34 -4.49 -4.37 17.86
C MET A 34 -4.41 -2.85 17.79
N ASP A 35 -5.53 -2.18 17.53
CA ASP A 35 -5.62 -0.71 17.47
C ASP A 35 -5.07 -0.05 18.75
N LYS A 36 -5.40 -0.63 19.92
CA LYS A 36 -4.92 -0.18 21.23
C LYS A 36 -3.41 -0.36 21.46
N LEU A 37 -2.73 -1.15 20.61
CA LEU A 37 -1.30 -1.40 20.71
C LEU A 37 -0.48 -0.43 19.86
N PHE A 38 -1.07 0.26 18.88
CA PHE A 38 -0.33 1.19 18.02
C PHE A 38 0.16 2.41 18.80
N ARG A 39 1.41 2.79 18.56
CA ARG A 39 1.97 4.04 19.06
C ARG A 39 1.66 5.17 18.09
N TYR A 40 0.97 6.18 18.58
CA TYR A 40 0.78 7.45 17.89
C TYR A 40 1.76 8.45 18.50
N ASP A 41 2.91 8.65 17.87
CA ASP A 41 3.81 9.73 18.24
C ASP A 41 3.28 11.06 17.70
N SER A 42 3.09 12.04 18.58
CA SER A 42 2.48 13.34 18.24
C SER A 42 3.47 14.35 17.65
N PHE A 43 4.75 13.97 17.46
CA PHE A 43 5.82 14.85 16.98
C PHE A 43 6.32 14.53 15.56
N CYS A 44 6.12 13.31 15.07
CA CYS A 44 6.36 12.94 13.68
C CYS A 44 5.06 12.37 13.12
N ALA A 45 4.79 12.59 11.84
CA ALA A 45 3.60 12.08 11.18
C ALA A 45 3.41 10.59 11.53
N SER A 46 2.37 10.31 12.33
CA SER A 46 1.87 9.02 12.77
C SER A 46 2.75 7.82 12.41
N GLY A 47 3.36 7.15 13.41
CA GLY A 47 4.08 5.87 13.27
C GLY A 47 3.30 4.67 12.69
N LEU A 48 2.28 4.94 11.88
CA LEU A 48 1.43 4.05 11.10
C LEU A 48 1.48 4.49 9.63
N TYR A 49 2.11 3.70 8.78
CA TYR A 49 2.07 3.83 7.32
C TYR A 49 1.31 2.65 6.73
N TYR A 50 0.29 2.93 5.91
CA TYR A 50 -0.41 1.93 5.12
C TYR A 50 -0.45 2.41 3.67
N GLY A 51 0.16 1.64 2.78
CA GLY A 51 0.33 2.09 1.41
C GLY A 51 0.95 1.04 0.49
N LEU A 52 1.32 1.50 -0.70
CA LEU A 52 1.93 0.66 -1.72
C LEU A 52 3.45 0.70 -1.57
N VAL A 53 4.08 -0.45 -1.74
CA VAL A 53 5.53 -0.53 -1.86
C VAL A 53 5.92 -0.23 -3.30
N GLY A 54 6.90 0.66 -3.48
CA GLY A 54 7.44 1.01 -4.80
C GLY A 54 6.44 1.75 -5.69
N GLU A 55 5.75 2.76 -5.15
CA GLU A 55 4.77 3.56 -5.90
C GLU A 55 5.29 4.12 -7.22
N ASN A 56 6.57 4.50 -7.26
CA ASN A 56 7.21 5.11 -8.43
C ASN A 56 7.95 4.09 -9.34
N VAL A 57 7.85 2.80 -9.05
CA VAL A 57 8.54 1.75 -9.81
C VAL A 57 7.54 0.70 -10.26
N TYR A 58 7.69 0.22 -11.49
CA TYR A 58 6.94 -0.93 -11.96
C TYR A 58 7.51 -2.21 -11.35
N ILE A 59 6.72 -2.83 -10.47
CA ILE A 59 7.05 -4.11 -9.84
C ILE A 59 6.36 -5.26 -10.57
N GLY A 60 5.19 -5.00 -11.15
CA GLY A 60 4.36 -5.99 -11.84
C GLY A 60 2.92 -5.50 -11.94
N GLN A 61 2.01 -6.37 -12.42
CA GLN A 61 0.59 -6.02 -12.50
C GLN A 61 -0.05 -5.76 -11.13
N HIS A 62 0.61 -6.22 -10.06
CA HIS A 62 0.23 -6.04 -8.67
C HIS A 62 1.38 -5.36 -7.92
N LYS A 63 1.11 -4.20 -7.31
CA LYS A 63 2.03 -3.56 -6.38
C LYS A 63 1.78 -4.11 -4.97
N PRO A 64 2.83 -4.51 -4.23
CA PRO A 64 2.67 -4.97 -2.86
C PRO A 64 2.06 -3.88 -1.97
N VAL A 65 1.22 -4.29 -1.02
CA VAL A 65 0.64 -3.41 0.02
C VAL A 65 1.34 -3.71 1.34
N ALA A 66 1.77 -2.68 2.05
CA ALA A 66 2.44 -2.81 3.34
C ALA A 66 1.76 -1.96 4.41
N LEU A 67 1.71 -2.51 5.63
CA LEU A 67 1.41 -1.80 6.86
C LEU A 67 2.70 -1.75 7.69
N HIS A 68 3.25 -0.57 7.90
CA HIS A 68 4.38 -0.35 8.78
C HIS A 68 3.88 0.38 10.02
N ALA A 69 4.01 -0.25 11.19
CA ALA A 69 3.45 0.27 12.42
C ALA A 69 4.36 -0.04 13.60
N THR A 70 4.44 0.89 14.57
CA THR A 70 5.09 0.65 15.85
C THR A 70 4.05 0.24 16.89
N ILE A 71 4.29 -0.86 17.61
CA ILE A 71 3.39 -1.36 18.66
C ILE A 71 4.04 -1.37 20.04
N CYS A 72 3.24 -1.14 21.08
CA CYS A 72 3.58 -1.40 22.48
C CYS A 72 3.25 -2.85 22.84
N LEU A 73 4.26 -3.65 23.14
CA LEU A 73 4.06 -4.90 23.85
C LEU A 73 4.12 -4.61 25.35
N LYS A 74 3.06 -4.99 26.08
CA LYS A 74 3.03 -4.93 27.55
C LYS A 74 3.84 -6.07 28.13
#